data_AF-A0A1G9K5N6-F1
#
_entry.id   AF-A0A1G9K5N6-F1
#
_cell.length_a   1.000
_cell.length_b   1.000
_cell.length_c   1.000
_cell.angle_alpha   90.00
_cell.angle_beta   90.00
_cell.angle_gamma   90.00
#
_symmetry.space_group_name_H-M   'P 1'
#
loop_
_entity.id
_entity.type
_entity.pdbx_description
1 polymer ?
#
loop_
_entity_poly.entity_id
_entity_poly.type
_entity_poly.pdbx_seq_one_letter_code
_entity_poly.pdbx_strand_id
1 'polypeptide(L)'
;MYAILDIETTGGKYNEEGITEIAIHKFDGHQVVDKFISLVNPEKEIQPFVVNLTGINNKMLRTAPKFHEIAKRIVEVTQDTILVAHNAQFDYRILRTEFRRLGYNFERKTLCTVDLSKKLIPEAESHSLGKLVRSLGIPVTDRHRANGDALATLKLFKLLLAKDTDKTIIKDIVRKETHGELSPRQLDIVKEMPSETGVFYVHNKDGDIIFLAKSSDIKKRVNQHFTKNGERARKLQKETKKITFEKTGSELVALLKENEEISRNRPKYGRSKSQKLFSHIVYTNTNELGYRELRIEASNFRSQNKITTFSSLDSAKNFIKKVTEEFELCSELNEISDDKTDCSQDSIKETASEYNERIERVFDKYSLGQKNIIIVDKGRDVGEYSAILIKNGSFQGLGYYNLNHQINNIHILESIITPMTPSANAKHIIESYLRKRRVIKILELDI
;
A
#
# COMPACT_ATOMS: atom_id res chain seq x y z
N MET A 1 -8.34 29.43 12.36
CA MET A 1 -9.67 29.59 11.74
C MET A 1 -10.35 28.23 11.65
N TYR A 2 -11.64 28.15 12.00
CA TYR A 2 -12.44 26.93 11.97
C TYR A 2 -13.65 27.12 11.07
N ALA A 3 -14.18 26.05 10.51
CA ALA A 3 -15.45 26.04 9.79
C ALA A 3 -16.33 24.94 10.39
N ILE A 4 -17.34 25.35 11.16
CA ILE A 4 -18.27 24.42 11.79
C ILE A 4 -19.27 23.97 10.73
N LEU A 5 -19.29 22.67 10.45
CA LEU A 5 -20.05 22.05 9.36
C LEU A 5 -21.07 21.08 9.94
N ASP A 6 -22.25 21.08 9.34
CA ASP A 6 -23.25 20.01 9.48
C ASP A 6 -23.96 19.82 8.13
N ILE A 7 -24.29 18.57 7.80
CA ILE A 7 -24.89 18.18 6.52
C ILE A 7 -26.06 17.23 6.76
N GLU A 8 -27.22 17.58 6.21
CA GLU A 8 -28.33 16.64 6.05
C GLU A 8 -28.21 15.93 4.69
N THR A 9 -28.59 14.65 4.66
CA THR A 9 -28.46 13.80 3.47
C THR A 9 -29.76 13.14 3.10
N THR A 10 -29.85 12.58 1.89
CA THR A 10 -31.04 11.84 1.42
C THR A 10 -31.31 10.53 2.18
N GLY A 11 -30.35 10.05 2.97
CA GLY A 11 -30.26 8.64 3.40
C GLY A 11 -29.84 7.71 2.25
N GLY A 12 -29.59 6.44 2.56
CA GLY A 12 -29.29 5.40 1.56
C GLY A 12 -28.05 4.56 1.81
N LYS A 13 -27.64 3.81 0.77
CA LYS A 13 -26.42 2.99 0.77
C LYS A 13 -25.17 3.88 0.76
N TYR A 14 -24.09 3.35 1.30
CA TYR A 14 -22.79 4.01 1.36
C TYR A 14 -22.31 4.44 -0.04
N ASN A 15 -21.94 5.73 -0.19
CA ASN A 15 -21.52 6.43 -1.42
C ASN A 15 -22.63 6.81 -2.41
N GLU A 16 -23.87 6.38 -2.18
CA GLU A 16 -25.02 6.74 -3.03
C GLU A 16 -25.82 7.91 -2.45
N GLU A 17 -25.49 8.38 -1.26
CA GLU A 17 -26.17 9.50 -0.61
C GLU A 17 -25.98 10.82 -1.38
N GLY A 18 -26.92 11.76 -1.22
CA GLY A 18 -26.81 13.14 -1.71
C GLY A 18 -27.04 14.14 -0.59
N ILE A 19 -26.45 15.34 -0.70
CA ILE A 19 -26.68 16.44 0.25
C ILE A 19 -28.06 17.06 0.03
N THR A 20 -28.83 17.23 1.10
CA THR A 20 -30.16 17.89 1.08
C THR A 20 -30.14 19.26 1.75
N GLU A 21 -29.29 19.44 2.76
CA GLU A 21 -29.03 20.72 3.42
C GLU A 21 -27.57 20.76 3.89
N ILE A 22 -26.95 21.94 3.81
CA ILE A 22 -25.60 22.17 4.33
C ILE A 22 -25.57 23.49 5.11
N ALA A 23 -24.92 23.48 6.27
CA ALA A 23 -24.64 24.66 7.05
C ALA A 23 -23.16 24.74 7.44
N ILE A 24 -22.55 25.89 7.18
CA ILE A 24 -21.15 26.19 7.49
C ILE A 24 -21.07 27.51 8.22
N HIS A 25 -20.49 27.52 9.42
CA HIS A 25 -20.19 28.74 10.18
C HIS A 25 -18.67 28.89 10.32
N LYS A 26 -18.09 29.89 9.66
CA LYS A 26 -16.67 30.23 9.76
C LYS A 26 -16.42 30.96 11.07
N PHE A 27 -15.55 30.41 11.90
CA PHE A 27 -15.36 30.79 13.29
C PHE A 27 -13.89 31.05 13.58
N ASP A 28 -13.56 32.23 14.10
CA ASP A 28 -12.17 32.65 14.35
C ASP A 28 -11.60 32.17 15.70
N GLY A 29 -12.43 31.55 16.54
CA GLY A 29 -12.10 31.18 17.92
C GLY A 29 -12.89 31.98 18.96
N HIS A 30 -13.47 33.11 18.57
CA HIS A 30 -14.25 34.02 19.42
C HIS A 30 -15.66 34.23 18.85
N GLN A 31 -15.76 34.59 17.56
CA GLN A 31 -17.02 34.89 16.87
C GLN A 31 -17.11 34.25 15.48
N VAL A 32 -18.34 34.16 14.96
CA VAL A 32 -18.60 33.74 13.59
C VAL A 32 -18.33 34.92 12.67
N VAL A 33 -17.43 34.75 11.72
CA VAL A 33 -16.97 35.80 10.80
C VAL A 33 -17.54 35.65 9.39
N ASP A 34 -18.06 34.46 9.06
CA ASP A 34 -18.74 34.19 7.80
C ASP A 34 -19.69 33.00 7.99
N LYS A 35 -20.76 32.91 7.18
CA LYS A 35 -21.67 31.77 7.18
C LYS A 35 -22.19 31.44 5.79
N PHE A 36 -22.46 30.16 5.56
CA PHE A 36 -23.11 29.65 4.37
C PHE A 36 -24.13 28.58 4.76
N ILE A 37 -25.39 28.77 4.39
CA ILE A 37 -26.48 27.84 4.68
C ILE A 37 -27.31 27.70 3.42
N SER A 38 -27.58 26.48 2.98
CA SER A 38 -28.39 26.23 1.78
C SER A 38 -29.07 24.87 1.84
N LEU A 39 -30.31 24.81 1.36
CA LEU A 39 -30.84 23.55 0.83
C LEU A 39 -30.07 23.20 -0.45
N VAL A 40 -30.00 21.91 -0.77
CA VAL A 40 -29.29 21.42 -1.95
C VAL A 40 -30.18 20.42 -2.66
N ASN A 41 -30.36 20.59 -3.97
CA ASN A 41 -31.03 19.60 -4.80
C ASN A 41 -30.07 18.41 -5.02
N PRO A 42 -30.36 17.22 -4.46
CA PRO A 42 -29.47 16.06 -4.56
C PRO A 42 -29.65 15.31 -5.89
N GLU A 43 -30.54 15.76 -6.77
CA GLU A 43 -30.91 15.13 -8.05
C GLU A 43 -31.40 13.68 -7.90
N LYS A 44 -31.93 13.35 -6.72
CA LYS A 44 -32.50 12.05 -6.36
C LYS A 44 -33.58 12.21 -5.28
N GLU A 45 -34.40 11.18 -5.07
CA GLU A 45 -35.44 11.22 -4.05
C GLU A 45 -34.88 11.06 -2.64
N ILE A 46 -35.42 11.85 -1.70
CA ILE A 46 -35.16 11.71 -0.27
C ILE A 46 -35.98 10.54 0.31
N GLN A 47 -35.36 9.74 1.19
CA GLN A 47 -36.06 8.60 1.80
C GLN A 47 -37.12 9.07 2.81
N PRO A 48 -38.29 8.40 2.91
CA PRO A 48 -39.40 8.86 3.76
C PRO A 48 -39.03 9.07 5.23
N PHE A 49 -38.16 8.23 5.80
CA PHE A 49 -37.76 8.38 7.19
C PHE A 49 -36.93 9.67 7.43
N VAL A 50 -36.15 10.11 6.44
CA VAL A 50 -35.36 11.35 6.54
C VAL A 50 -36.28 12.56 6.46
N VAL A 51 -37.31 12.51 5.62
CA VAL A 51 -38.34 13.57 5.56
C VAL A 51 -38.99 13.76 6.92
N ASN A 52 -39.36 12.65 7.58
CA ASN A 52 -39.97 12.69 8.91
C ASN A 52 -39.01 13.21 9.99
N LEU A 53 -37.70 12.98 9.83
CA LEU A 53 -36.69 13.40 10.78
C LEU A 53 -36.34 14.89 10.64
N THR A 54 -36.13 15.35 9.41
CA THR A 54 -35.58 16.68 9.09
C THR A 54 -36.65 17.71 8.71
N GLY A 55 -37.85 17.25 8.33
CA GLY A 55 -38.89 18.09 7.74
C GLY A 55 -38.60 18.53 6.30
N ILE A 56 -37.47 18.14 5.71
CA ILE A 56 -37.10 18.47 4.34
C ILE A 56 -37.79 17.49 3.38
N ASN A 57 -38.56 18.00 2.43
CA ASN A 57 -39.29 17.17 1.47
C ASN A 57 -38.83 17.40 0.01
N ASN A 58 -39.16 16.46 -0.88
CA ASN A 58 -38.80 16.52 -2.31
C ASN A 58 -39.26 17.82 -3.02
N LYS A 59 -40.36 18.44 -2.55
CA LYS A 59 -40.86 19.71 -3.13
C LYS A 59 -39.91 20.87 -2.82
N MET A 60 -39.39 20.95 -1.60
CA MET A 60 -38.39 21.94 -1.19
C MET A 60 -37.08 21.78 -1.96
N LEU A 61 -36.64 20.53 -2.14
CA LEU A 61 -35.37 20.22 -2.79
C LEU A 61 -35.40 20.47 -4.30
N ARG A 62 -36.56 20.34 -4.96
CA ARG A 62 -36.69 20.54 -6.41
C ARG A 62 -36.28 21.94 -6.86
N THR A 63 -36.56 22.96 -6.06
CA THR A 63 -36.24 24.36 -6.34
C THR A 63 -34.94 24.82 -5.70
N ALA A 64 -34.27 23.96 -4.92
CA ALA A 64 -32.99 24.27 -4.31
C ALA A 64 -31.86 24.24 -5.36
N PRO A 65 -30.75 24.98 -5.13
CA PRO A 65 -29.60 24.91 -6.01
C PRO A 65 -28.97 23.52 -5.99
N LYS A 66 -28.44 23.08 -7.14
CA LYS A 66 -27.64 21.85 -7.24
C LYS A 66 -26.28 22.07 -6.61
N PHE A 67 -25.61 20.96 -6.26
CA PHE A 67 -24.32 21.04 -5.57
C PHE A 67 -23.26 21.84 -6.36
N HIS A 68 -23.20 21.69 -7.69
CA HIS A 68 -22.24 22.44 -8.52
C HIS A 68 -22.44 23.96 -8.49
N GLU A 69 -23.66 24.44 -8.23
CA GLU A 69 -23.98 25.88 -8.17
C GLU A 69 -23.46 26.50 -6.87
N ILE A 70 -23.35 25.72 -5.80
CA ILE A 70 -22.89 26.18 -4.48
C ILE A 70 -21.45 25.77 -4.15
N ALA A 71 -20.86 24.87 -4.94
CA ALA A 71 -19.53 24.30 -4.68
C ALA A 71 -18.45 25.36 -4.49
N LYS A 72 -18.44 26.41 -5.33
CA LYS A 72 -17.48 27.52 -5.22
C LYS A 72 -17.57 28.21 -3.85
N ARG A 73 -18.78 28.52 -3.39
CA ARG A 73 -18.99 29.20 -2.12
C ARG A 73 -18.54 28.35 -0.92
N ILE A 74 -18.75 27.03 -1.00
CA ILE A 74 -18.25 26.08 0.00
C ILE A 74 -16.72 26.08 0.05
N VAL A 75 -16.03 26.09 -1.10
CA VAL A 75 -14.57 26.17 -1.14
C VAL A 75 -14.07 27.47 -0.49
N GLU A 76 -14.69 28.61 -0.82
CA GLU A 76 -14.32 29.92 -0.29
C GLU A 76 -14.49 30.03 1.23
N VAL A 77 -15.65 29.62 1.76
CA VAL A 77 -15.92 29.73 3.20
C VAL A 77 -15.05 28.77 4.02
N THR A 78 -14.64 27.63 3.43
CA THR A 78 -13.81 26.62 4.09
C THR A 78 -12.30 26.76 3.81
N GLN A 79 -11.88 27.73 2.99
CA GLN A 79 -10.47 27.94 2.66
C GLN A 79 -9.66 28.30 3.91
N ASP A 80 -8.50 27.66 4.06
CA ASP A 80 -7.57 27.82 5.19
C ASP A 80 -8.22 27.65 6.58
N THR A 81 -9.25 26.80 6.64
CA THR A 81 -9.95 26.45 7.87
C THR A 81 -9.78 24.98 8.23
N ILE A 82 -9.99 24.68 9.51
CA ILE A 82 -10.20 23.31 9.99
C ILE A 82 -11.70 23.07 10.03
N LEU A 83 -12.17 22.05 9.32
CA LEU A 83 -13.56 21.63 9.38
C LEU A 83 -13.84 20.96 10.73
N VAL A 84 -14.83 21.47 11.43
CA VAL A 84 -15.27 20.96 12.73
C VAL A 84 -16.70 20.46 12.58
N ALA A 85 -16.96 19.22 12.94
CA ALA A 85 -18.30 18.64 12.85
C ALA A 85 -18.53 17.61 13.96
N HIS A 86 -19.80 17.37 14.28
CA HIS A 86 -20.19 16.40 15.29
C HIS A 86 -20.38 15.03 14.64
N ASN A 87 -19.29 14.25 14.59
CA ASN A 87 -19.05 13.10 13.70
C ASN A 87 -18.45 13.48 12.33
N ALA A 88 -17.38 14.27 12.37
CA ALA A 88 -16.75 14.85 11.17
C ALA A 88 -16.36 13.86 10.07
N GLN A 89 -16.17 12.57 10.38
CA GLN A 89 -15.90 11.55 9.35
C GLN A 89 -17.07 11.41 8.37
N PHE A 90 -18.30 11.51 8.86
CA PHE A 90 -19.51 11.38 8.04
C PHE A 90 -19.66 12.59 7.10
N ASP A 91 -19.76 13.81 7.66
CA ASP A 91 -19.97 15.03 6.89
C ASP A 91 -18.85 15.26 5.86
N TYR A 92 -17.60 15.07 6.28
CA TYR A 92 -16.45 15.27 5.41
C TYR A 92 -16.43 14.26 4.26
N ARG A 93 -16.81 13.01 4.51
CA ARG A 93 -16.93 11.99 3.45
C ARG A 93 -17.98 12.40 2.43
N ILE A 94 -19.18 12.79 2.88
CA ILE A 94 -20.27 13.22 1.99
C ILE A 94 -19.83 14.40 1.14
N LEU A 95 -19.22 15.40 1.77
CA LEU A 95 -18.72 16.59 1.07
C LEU A 95 -17.65 16.24 0.03
N ARG A 96 -16.69 15.38 0.37
CA ARG A 96 -15.68 14.89 -0.59
C ARG A 96 -16.28 14.10 -1.74
N THR A 97 -17.34 13.33 -1.49
CA THR A 97 -18.02 12.58 -2.54
C THR A 97 -18.65 13.53 -3.56
N GLU A 98 -19.37 14.56 -3.11
CA GLU A 98 -19.97 15.54 -4.03
C GLU A 98 -18.91 16.31 -4.83
N PHE A 99 -17.82 16.77 -4.20
CA PHE A 99 -16.73 17.41 -4.94
C PHE A 99 -16.03 16.47 -5.92
N ARG A 100 -15.87 15.19 -5.57
CA ARG A 100 -15.30 14.19 -6.47
C ARG A 100 -16.17 13.96 -7.70
N ARG A 101 -17.50 14.00 -7.57
CA ARG A 101 -18.43 13.94 -8.72
C ARG A 101 -18.22 15.13 -9.69
N LEU A 102 -17.74 16.26 -9.18
CA LEU A 102 -17.35 17.42 -10.00
C LEU A 102 -15.89 17.37 -10.52
N GLY A 103 -15.14 16.30 -10.24
CA GLY A 103 -13.72 16.20 -10.60
C GLY A 103 -12.78 17.05 -9.73
N TYR A 104 -13.26 17.60 -8.60
CA TYR A 104 -12.47 18.42 -7.69
C TYR A 104 -11.99 17.60 -6.48
N ASN A 105 -10.69 17.58 -6.23
CA ASN A 105 -10.16 16.93 -5.03
C ASN A 105 -10.28 17.85 -3.80
N PHE A 106 -11.43 17.79 -3.12
CA PHE A 106 -11.64 18.56 -1.90
C PHE A 106 -10.84 17.96 -0.73
N GLU A 107 -9.92 18.74 -0.19
CA GLU A 107 -9.10 18.37 0.96
C GLU A 107 -9.04 19.49 2.00
N ARG A 108 -9.44 19.16 3.24
CA ARG A 108 -9.38 20.02 4.42
C ARG A 108 -8.98 19.20 5.65
N LYS A 109 -8.37 19.85 6.63
CA LYS A 109 -8.16 19.27 7.95
C LYS A 109 -9.52 19.15 8.64
N THR A 110 -9.73 18.07 9.39
CA THR A 110 -10.95 17.85 10.16
C THR A 110 -10.68 17.66 11.63
N LEU A 111 -11.67 18.02 12.44
CA LEU A 111 -11.71 17.84 13.87
C LEU A 111 -13.13 17.39 14.27
N CYS A 112 -13.21 16.30 15.03
CA CYS A 112 -14.47 15.71 15.44
C CYS A 112 -14.79 16.09 16.89
N THR A 113 -15.94 16.73 17.12
CA THR A 113 -16.33 17.11 18.50
C THR A 113 -16.71 15.91 19.36
N VAL A 114 -17.10 14.78 18.76
CA VAL A 114 -17.33 13.52 19.49
C VAL A 114 -16.03 13.06 20.15
N ASP A 115 -14.95 12.96 19.36
CA ASP A 115 -13.64 12.54 19.85
C ASP A 115 -13.10 13.50 20.91
N LEU A 116 -13.26 14.81 20.69
CA LEU A 116 -12.89 15.81 21.69
C LEU A 116 -13.70 15.67 22.98
N SER A 117 -15.02 15.47 22.88
CA SER A 117 -15.87 15.35 24.06
C SER A 117 -15.54 14.10 24.87
N LYS A 118 -15.21 12.97 24.24
CA LYS A 118 -14.73 11.75 24.94
C LYS A 118 -13.44 12.00 25.71
N LYS A 119 -12.57 12.87 25.20
CA LYS A 119 -11.28 13.18 25.81
C LYS A 119 -11.42 14.21 26.94
N LEU A 120 -12.25 15.22 26.75
CA LEU A 120 -12.34 16.39 27.64
C LEU A 120 -13.50 16.32 28.63
N ILE A 121 -14.47 15.44 28.39
CA ILE A 121 -15.67 15.20 29.23
C ILE A 121 -15.95 13.69 29.24
N PRO A 122 -14.99 12.83 29.65
CA PRO A 122 -15.14 11.37 29.61
C PRO A 122 -16.32 10.85 30.44
N GLU A 123 -16.77 11.61 31.44
CA GLU A 123 -17.86 11.28 32.36
C GLU A 123 -19.27 11.49 31.75
N ALA A 124 -19.39 12.03 30.54
CA ALA A 124 -20.69 12.25 29.91
C ALA A 124 -21.40 10.93 29.58
N GLU A 125 -22.66 10.78 30.00
CA GLU A 125 -23.48 9.58 29.74
C GLU A 125 -23.63 9.26 28.24
N SER A 126 -23.55 10.27 27.37
CA SER A 126 -23.58 10.10 25.92
C SER A 126 -22.86 11.24 25.22
N HIS A 127 -22.14 10.88 24.15
CA HIS A 127 -21.46 11.82 23.25
C HIS A 127 -22.23 12.10 21.97
N SER A 128 -23.50 11.69 21.87
CA SER A 128 -24.37 12.10 20.77
C SER A 128 -24.77 13.56 20.94
N LEU A 129 -24.79 14.34 19.84
CA LEU A 129 -24.98 15.80 19.89
C LEU A 129 -26.16 16.17 20.79
N GLY A 130 -27.33 15.60 20.51
CA GLY A 130 -28.56 15.91 21.23
C GLY A 130 -28.51 15.59 22.73
N LYS A 131 -27.90 14.47 23.15
CA LYS A 131 -27.81 14.15 24.60
C LYS A 131 -26.75 15.00 25.29
N LEU A 132 -25.60 15.18 24.64
CA LEU A 132 -24.47 15.90 25.20
C LEU A 132 -24.75 17.40 25.38
N VAL A 133 -25.36 18.05 24.37
CA VAL A 133 -25.71 19.47 24.49
C VAL A 133 -26.77 19.70 25.57
N ARG A 134 -27.72 18.77 25.74
CA ARG A 134 -28.72 18.83 26.82
C ARG A 134 -28.08 18.69 28.20
N SER A 135 -27.20 17.72 28.41
CA SER A 135 -26.52 17.55 29.70
C SER A 135 -25.61 18.73 30.06
N LEU A 136 -25.08 19.42 29.05
CA LEU A 136 -24.26 20.63 29.22
C LEU A 136 -25.06 21.93 29.27
N GLY A 137 -26.40 21.88 29.23
CA GLY A 137 -27.25 23.08 29.27
C GLY A 137 -27.16 23.98 28.03
N ILE A 138 -26.73 23.44 26.89
CA ILE A 138 -26.63 24.17 25.62
C ILE A 138 -27.99 24.15 24.92
N PRO A 139 -28.63 25.31 24.67
CA PRO A 139 -29.91 25.36 23.99
C PRO A 139 -29.76 25.02 22.50
N VAL A 140 -30.59 24.09 22.03
CA VAL A 140 -30.71 23.66 20.63
C VAL A 140 -32.05 24.11 20.09
N THR A 141 -32.02 24.82 18.97
CA THR A 141 -33.20 25.21 18.17
C THR A 141 -33.10 24.49 16.84
N ASP A 142 -34.24 24.07 16.26
CA ASP A 142 -34.31 23.40 14.96
C ASP A 142 -33.42 22.15 14.85
N ARG A 143 -33.61 21.20 15.76
CA ARG A 143 -32.89 19.91 15.75
C ARG A 143 -33.20 19.16 14.44
N HIS A 144 -32.20 18.46 13.88
CA HIS A 144 -32.30 17.76 12.60
C HIS A 144 -32.47 18.71 11.40
N ARG A 145 -31.98 19.94 11.57
CA ARG A 145 -31.71 20.88 10.50
C ARG A 145 -30.23 21.20 10.56
N ALA A 146 -29.58 21.25 9.41
CA ALA A 146 -28.13 21.42 9.34
C ALA A 146 -27.68 22.68 10.11
N ASN A 147 -28.43 23.78 9.97
CA ASN A 147 -28.08 25.02 10.68
C ASN A 147 -28.26 24.91 12.21
N GLY A 148 -29.32 24.25 12.68
CA GLY A 148 -29.57 24.07 14.11
C GLY A 148 -28.48 23.22 14.76
N ASP A 149 -28.13 22.12 14.12
CA ASP A 149 -27.10 21.19 14.60
C ASP A 149 -25.67 21.76 14.45
N ALA A 150 -25.38 22.53 13.39
CA ALA A 150 -24.12 23.27 13.27
C ALA A 150 -23.96 24.34 14.38
N LEU A 151 -25.02 25.06 14.74
CA LEU A 151 -24.98 26.04 15.84
C LEU A 151 -24.81 25.37 17.20
N ALA A 152 -25.49 24.23 17.43
CA ALA A 152 -25.28 23.42 18.63
C ALA A 152 -23.84 22.93 18.72
N THR A 153 -23.29 22.45 17.60
CA THR A 153 -21.89 22.01 17.47
C THR A 153 -20.91 23.16 17.71
N LEU A 154 -21.18 24.37 17.23
CA LEU A 154 -20.37 25.56 17.49
C LEU A 154 -20.33 25.88 18.99
N LYS A 155 -21.48 25.88 19.67
CA LYS A 155 -21.55 26.13 21.12
C LYS A 155 -20.81 25.06 21.92
N LEU A 156 -21.01 23.79 21.56
CA LEU A 156 -20.28 22.68 22.15
C LEU A 156 -18.78 22.83 21.94
N PHE A 157 -18.35 23.17 20.72
CA PHE A 157 -16.93 23.36 20.39
C PHE A 157 -16.30 24.50 21.18
N LYS A 158 -17.01 25.63 21.38
CA LYS A 158 -16.56 26.71 22.29
C LYS A 158 -16.33 26.21 23.72
N LEU A 159 -17.26 25.41 24.24
CA LEU A 159 -17.13 24.82 25.58
C LEU A 159 -15.93 23.86 25.65
N LEU A 160 -15.73 23.01 24.64
CA LEU A 160 -14.58 22.11 24.56
C LEU A 160 -13.25 22.86 24.47
N LEU A 161 -13.19 23.95 23.69
CA LEU A 161 -12.01 24.83 23.63
C LEU A 161 -11.70 25.47 24.99
N ALA A 162 -12.72 25.85 25.76
CA ALA A 162 -12.55 26.38 27.10
C ALA A 162 -12.06 25.30 28.10
N LYS A 163 -12.53 24.05 27.96
CA LYS A 163 -12.08 22.91 28.79
C LYS A 163 -10.69 22.40 28.44
N ASP A 164 -10.18 22.63 27.23
CA ASP A 164 -8.83 22.23 26.81
C ASP A 164 -7.76 23.16 27.39
N THR A 165 -7.55 23.08 28.71
CA THR A 165 -6.57 23.86 29.48
C THR A 165 -5.14 23.61 29.00
N ASP A 166 -4.83 22.35 28.68
CA ASP A 166 -3.51 21.91 28.19
C ASP A 166 -3.24 22.25 26.71
N LYS A 167 -4.20 22.89 26.04
CA LYS A 167 -4.15 23.24 24.60
C LYS A 167 -3.83 22.04 23.71
N THR A 168 -4.32 20.86 24.08
CA THR A 168 -4.08 19.63 23.33
C THR A 168 -4.67 19.69 21.92
N ILE A 169 -5.77 20.42 21.74
CA ILE A 169 -6.40 20.64 20.43
C ILE A 169 -5.44 21.37 19.49
N ILE A 170 -4.87 22.50 19.94
CA ILE A 170 -3.92 23.28 19.14
C ILE A 170 -2.62 22.50 18.92
N LYS A 171 -2.10 21.83 19.96
CA LYS A 171 -0.90 20.99 19.84
C LYS A 171 -1.08 19.86 18.83
N ASP A 172 -2.23 19.19 18.79
CA ASP A 172 -2.50 18.10 17.86
C ASP A 172 -2.68 18.61 16.42
N ILE A 173 -3.25 19.80 16.23
CA ILE A 173 -3.35 20.47 14.92
C ILE A 173 -1.95 20.86 14.40
N VAL A 174 -1.14 21.53 15.22
CA VAL A 174 0.23 21.94 14.86
C VAL A 174 1.13 20.72 14.62
N ARG A 175 1.02 19.68 15.45
CA ARG A 175 1.74 18.42 15.22
C ARG A 175 1.39 17.82 13.87
N LYS A 176 0.10 17.79 13.50
CA LYS A 176 -0.33 17.31 12.17
C LYS A 176 0.23 18.16 11.02
N GLU A 177 0.45 19.47 11.21
CA GLU A 177 1.17 20.31 10.24
C GLU A 177 2.64 19.91 10.10
N THR A 178 3.34 19.75 11.23
CA THR A 178 4.76 19.34 11.22
C THR A 178 5.00 17.91 10.72
N HIS A 179 3.95 17.08 10.64
CA HIS A 179 4.05 15.72 10.10
C HIS A 179 3.98 15.67 8.57
N GLY A 180 3.58 16.76 7.90
CA GLY A 180 3.55 16.88 6.44
C GLY A 180 4.76 17.59 5.85
N GLU A 181 5.40 18.48 6.61
CA GLU A 181 6.59 19.21 6.18
C GLU A 181 7.85 18.49 6.66
N LEU A 182 8.71 18.11 5.71
CA LEU A 182 10.04 17.62 6.01
C LEU A 182 10.83 18.73 6.70
N SER A 183 11.49 18.42 7.82
CA SER A 183 12.45 19.35 8.41
C SER A 183 13.56 19.69 7.40
N PRO A 184 14.22 20.86 7.49
CA PRO A 184 15.30 21.24 6.56
C PRO A 184 16.35 20.15 6.36
N ARG A 185 16.78 19.51 7.46
CA ARG A 185 17.70 18.37 7.42
C ARG A 185 17.16 17.18 6.63
N GLN A 186 15.88 16.84 6.78
CA GLN A 186 15.27 15.75 6.02
C GLN A 186 15.15 16.08 4.54
N LEU A 187 14.85 17.34 4.20
CA LEU A 187 14.88 17.83 2.81
C LEU A 187 16.27 17.69 2.20
N ASP A 188 17.31 18.08 2.93
CA ASP A 188 18.69 17.99 2.46
C ASP A 188 19.09 16.52 2.21
N ILE A 189 18.76 15.63 3.15
CA ILE A 189 18.96 14.17 2.96
C ILE A 189 18.25 13.68 1.69
N VAL A 190 16.99 14.07 1.46
CA VAL A 190 16.24 13.65 0.26
C VAL A 190 16.85 14.22 -1.01
N LYS A 191 17.34 15.46 -1.00
CA LYS A 191 17.96 16.11 -2.17
C LYS A 191 19.23 15.40 -2.62
N GLU A 192 20.05 14.92 -1.68
CA GLU A 192 21.30 14.18 -1.94
C GLU A 192 21.08 12.78 -2.52
N MET A 193 19.88 12.21 -2.39
CA MET A 193 19.60 10.86 -2.90
C MET A 193 19.41 10.84 -4.42
N PRO A 194 19.94 9.81 -5.11
CA PRO A 194 19.74 9.66 -6.54
C PRO A 194 18.36 9.08 -6.87
N SER A 195 17.82 9.43 -8.03
CA SER A 195 16.62 8.79 -8.61
C SER A 195 17.00 7.54 -9.41
N GLU A 196 17.75 6.64 -8.78
CA GLU A 196 18.31 5.42 -9.38
C GLU A 196 17.87 4.16 -8.63
N THR A 197 18.04 3.00 -9.27
CA THR A 197 17.79 1.69 -8.65
C THR A 197 18.94 1.28 -7.74
N GLY A 198 18.61 0.82 -6.52
CA GLY A 198 19.60 0.34 -5.57
C GLY A 198 19.05 0.07 -4.18
N VAL A 199 19.95 0.03 -3.20
CA VAL A 199 19.65 -0.19 -1.78
C VAL A 199 20.05 1.05 -1.00
N PHE A 200 19.21 1.48 -0.06
CA PHE A 200 19.55 2.55 0.87
C PHE A 200 19.58 2.04 2.31
N TYR A 201 20.43 2.67 3.11
CA TYR A 201 20.72 2.32 4.48
C TYR A 201 20.44 3.52 5.37
N VAL A 202 19.69 3.31 6.43
CA VAL A 202 19.32 4.33 7.41
C VAL A 202 20.16 4.10 8.65
N HIS A 203 20.89 5.14 9.05
CA HIS A 203 21.81 5.11 10.17
C HIS A 203 21.27 5.88 11.38
N ASN A 204 21.51 5.36 12.58
CA ASN A 204 21.27 6.08 13.82
C ASN A 204 22.41 7.09 14.13
N LYS A 205 22.38 7.68 15.32
CA LYS A 205 23.42 8.63 15.80
C LYS A 205 24.78 7.98 16.05
N ASP A 206 24.80 6.67 16.30
CA ASP A 206 25.99 5.89 16.65
C ASP A 206 26.64 5.31 15.38
N GLY A 207 25.97 5.44 14.22
CA GLY A 207 26.43 4.96 12.91
C GLY A 207 25.81 3.63 12.48
N ASP A 208 25.09 2.95 13.36
CA ASP A 208 24.52 1.63 13.09
C ASP A 208 23.40 1.68 12.05
N ILE A 209 23.34 0.64 11.21
CA ILE A 209 22.26 0.44 10.24
C ILE A 209 21.01 -0.04 10.99
N ILE A 210 20.05 0.87 11.16
CA ILE A 210 18.78 0.57 11.85
C ILE A 210 17.66 0.16 10.91
N PHE A 211 17.78 0.47 9.62
CA PHE A 211 16.87 0.05 8.56
C PHE A 211 17.60 0.06 7.22
N LEU A 212 17.22 -0.84 6.32
CA LEU A 212 17.67 -0.82 4.94
C LEU A 212 16.56 -1.36 4.04
N ALA A 213 16.51 -0.89 2.80
CA ALA A 213 15.56 -1.39 1.82
C ALA A 213 16.01 -1.17 0.38
N LYS A 214 15.56 -2.05 -0.53
CA LYS A 214 15.70 -1.86 -1.98
C LYS A 214 14.68 -0.88 -2.54
N SER A 215 15.04 -0.21 -3.64
CA SER A 215 14.13 0.63 -4.42
C SER A 215 14.54 0.68 -5.90
N SER A 216 13.55 0.87 -6.78
CA SER A 216 13.80 1.28 -8.18
C SER A 216 14.07 2.78 -8.31
N ASP A 217 13.71 3.56 -7.30
CA ASP A 217 13.97 5.00 -7.17
C ASP A 217 14.27 5.30 -5.69
N ILE A 218 15.56 5.41 -5.36
CA ILE A 218 16.01 5.62 -3.99
C ILE A 218 15.45 6.93 -3.42
N LYS A 219 15.58 8.03 -4.17
CA LYS A 219 15.09 9.36 -3.75
C LYS A 219 13.62 9.36 -3.38
N LYS A 220 12.76 8.81 -4.25
CA LYS A 220 11.31 8.71 -4.00
C LYS A 220 11.02 7.88 -2.77
N ARG A 221 11.74 6.78 -2.58
CA ARG A 221 11.54 5.87 -1.43
C ARG A 221 12.00 6.49 -0.11
N VAL A 222 13.08 7.26 -0.12
CA VAL A 222 13.55 8.03 1.04
C VAL A 222 12.60 9.17 1.38
N ASN A 223 12.02 9.86 0.40
CA ASN A 223 10.95 10.83 0.66
C ASN A 223 9.73 10.17 1.33
N GLN A 224 9.31 8.99 0.84
CA GLN A 224 8.25 8.20 1.47
C GLN A 224 8.60 7.79 2.90
N HIS A 225 9.87 7.49 3.20
CA HIS A 225 10.31 7.15 4.55
C HIS A 225 10.00 8.25 5.57
N PHE A 226 10.22 9.52 5.20
CA PHE A 226 9.99 10.65 6.09
C PHE A 226 8.54 11.14 6.14
N THR A 227 7.75 10.88 5.11
CA THR A 227 6.33 11.28 5.05
C THR A 227 5.37 10.19 5.54
N LYS A 228 5.85 8.97 5.76
CA LYS A 228 5.02 7.84 6.19
C LYS A 228 4.50 8.03 7.62
N ASN A 229 3.19 7.81 7.78
CA ASN A 229 2.52 7.85 9.07
C ASN A 229 2.57 6.49 9.80
N GLY A 230 2.42 6.53 11.12
CA GLY A 230 2.34 5.35 11.99
C GLY A 230 3.41 5.35 13.10
N GLU A 231 3.14 4.66 14.20
CA GLU A 231 4.01 4.68 15.39
C GLU A 231 5.42 4.14 15.10
N ARG A 232 5.53 2.99 14.41
CA ARG A 232 6.80 2.40 13.99
C ARG A 232 7.58 3.32 13.05
N ALA A 233 6.89 3.95 12.09
CA ALA A 233 7.50 4.88 11.14
C ALA A 233 8.06 6.12 11.85
N ARG A 234 7.29 6.71 12.78
CA ARG A 234 7.73 7.86 13.59
C ARG A 234 8.96 7.53 14.46
N LYS A 235 9.01 6.35 15.08
CA LYS A 235 10.19 5.90 15.85
C LYS A 235 11.43 5.82 14.96
N LEU A 236 11.31 5.16 13.80
CA LEU A 236 12.40 5.04 12.83
C LEU A 236 12.85 6.41 12.29
N GLN A 237 11.92 7.30 11.94
CA GLN A 237 12.22 8.67 11.50
C GLN A 237 12.97 9.48 12.56
N LYS A 238 12.58 9.35 13.84
CA LYS A 238 13.25 10.04 14.96
C LYS A 238 14.68 9.55 15.19
N GLU A 239 14.92 8.25 15.00
CA GLU A 239 16.26 7.65 15.12
C GLU A 239 17.14 7.89 13.88
N THR A 240 16.55 8.23 12.73
CA THR A 240 17.29 8.50 11.48
C THR A 240 18.20 9.71 11.62
N LYS A 241 19.51 9.52 11.43
CA LYS A 241 20.51 10.60 11.39
C LYS A 241 21.15 10.78 10.03
N LYS A 242 21.44 9.69 9.33
CA LYS A 242 22.04 9.73 7.99
C LYS A 242 21.40 8.64 7.14
N ILE A 243 21.27 8.91 5.85
CA ILE A 243 20.92 7.89 4.87
C ILE A 243 22.06 7.78 3.88
N THR A 244 22.55 6.56 3.66
CA THR A 244 23.51 6.25 2.61
C THR A 244 22.85 5.33 1.59
N PHE A 245 23.47 5.16 0.44
CA PHE A 245 22.92 4.33 -0.63
C PHE A 245 24.01 3.65 -1.43
N GLU A 246 23.62 2.58 -2.10
CA GLU A 246 24.42 1.92 -3.12
C GLU A 246 23.55 1.70 -4.36
N LYS A 247 24.03 2.19 -5.50
CA LYS A 247 23.40 1.94 -6.80
C LYS A 247 23.65 0.50 -7.21
N THR A 248 22.65 -0.14 -7.82
CA THR A 248 22.79 -1.51 -8.32
C THR A 248 22.52 -1.66 -9.81
N GLY A 249 21.88 -0.67 -10.45
CA GLY A 249 21.53 -0.72 -11.87
C GLY A 249 20.33 -1.61 -12.21
N SER A 250 20.30 -2.81 -11.64
CA SER A 250 19.23 -3.79 -11.78
C SER A 250 18.42 -3.95 -10.49
N GLU A 251 17.10 -4.12 -10.65
CA GLU A 251 16.20 -4.44 -9.55
C GLU A 251 16.48 -5.84 -8.97
N LEU A 252 16.89 -6.80 -9.80
CA LEU A 252 17.24 -8.15 -9.33
C LEU A 252 18.44 -8.10 -8.38
N VAL A 253 19.47 -7.34 -8.77
CA VAL A 253 20.66 -7.11 -7.93
C VAL A 253 20.28 -6.41 -6.63
N ALA A 254 19.41 -5.39 -6.69
CA ALA A 254 18.92 -4.69 -5.50
C ALA A 254 18.18 -5.63 -4.52
N LEU A 255 17.34 -6.54 -5.04
CA LEU A 255 16.61 -7.54 -4.26
C LEU A 255 17.56 -8.54 -3.58
N LEU A 256 18.52 -9.08 -4.33
CA LEU A 256 19.51 -10.03 -3.81
C LEU A 256 20.39 -9.39 -2.75
N LYS A 257 20.84 -8.16 -3.00
CA LYS A 257 21.66 -7.40 -2.06
C LYS A 257 20.89 -7.07 -0.78
N GLU A 258 19.64 -6.58 -0.88
CA GLU A 258 18.79 -6.36 0.31
C GLU A 258 18.67 -7.63 1.17
N ASN A 259 18.44 -8.79 0.56
CA ASN A 259 18.30 -10.06 1.28
C ASN A 259 19.59 -10.45 2.03
N GLU A 260 20.75 -10.26 1.40
CA GLU A 260 22.05 -10.52 2.03
C GLU A 260 22.34 -9.52 3.17
N GLU A 261 22.10 -8.23 2.94
CA GLU A 261 22.39 -7.16 3.90
C GLU A 261 21.49 -7.23 5.14
N ILE A 262 20.22 -7.63 5.00
CA ILE A 262 19.33 -7.89 6.15
C ILE A 262 19.90 -9.02 7.01
N SER A 263 20.41 -10.07 6.37
CA SER A 263 20.94 -11.25 7.05
C SER A 263 22.23 -10.95 7.81
N ARG A 264 23.08 -10.07 7.25
CA ARG A 264 24.37 -9.65 7.83
C ARG A 264 24.20 -8.59 8.94
N ASN A 265 23.51 -7.50 8.66
CA ASN A 265 23.47 -6.32 9.55
C ASN A 265 22.36 -6.37 10.61
N ARG A 266 21.31 -7.18 10.41
CA ARG A 266 20.18 -7.34 11.35
C ARG A 266 19.58 -6.02 11.83
N PRO A 267 19.14 -5.14 10.91
CA PRO A 267 18.62 -3.83 11.28
C PRO A 267 17.40 -3.93 12.20
N LYS A 268 17.38 -3.12 13.27
CA LYS A 268 16.32 -3.05 14.29
C LYS A 268 14.91 -2.93 13.70
N TYR A 269 14.75 -2.14 12.65
CA TYR A 269 13.45 -1.90 11.98
C TYR A 269 13.27 -2.70 10.69
N GLY A 270 14.17 -3.63 10.37
CA GLY A 270 14.07 -4.51 9.22
C GLY A 270 13.08 -5.67 9.41
N ARG A 271 13.03 -6.54 8.39
CA ARG A 271 12.37 -7.84 8.47
C ARG A 271 13.26 -8.83 9.25
N SER A 272 12.65 -9.82 9.88
CA SER A 272 13.39 -10.87 10.61
C SER A 272 14.14 -11.79 9.65
N LYS A 273 15.33 -12.25 10.04
CA LYS A 273 16.17 -13.23 9.31
C LYS A 273 15.42 -14.53 8.99
N SER A 274 14.48 -14.96 9.83
CA SER A 274 13.74 -16.22 9.67
C SER A 274 12.53 -16.13 8.73
N GLN A 275 12.22 -14.93 8.21
CA GLN A 275 11.03 -14.75 7.37
C GLN A 275 11.29 -15.31 5.97
N LYS A 276 10.71 -16.47 5.67
CA LYS A 276 10.65 -17.00 4.30
C LYS A 276 9.86 -16.04 3.41
N LEU A 277 10.37 -15.75 2.22
CA LEU A 277 9.69 -14.89 1.23
C LEU A 277 8.58 -15.63 0.47
N PHE A 278 8.52 -16.95 0.60
CA PHE A 278 7.57 -17.83 -0.07
C PHE A 278 6.91 -18.76 0.95
N SER A 279 5.68 -19.16 0.63
CA SER A 279 4.83 -20.01 1.47
C SER A 279 4.43 -21.30 0.77
N HIS A 280 4.47 -21.33 -0.57
CA HIS A 280 4.04 -22.45 -1.40
C HIS A 280 5.16 -22.90 -2.35
N ILE A 281 5.19 -24.18 -2.67
CA ILE A 281 6.08 -24.79 -3.66
C ILE A 281 5.26 -25.49 -4.74
N VAL A 282 5.77 -25.47 -5.96
CA VAL A 282 5.28 -26.31 -7.06
C VAL A 282 6.33 -27.38 -7.33
N TYR A 283 5.91 -28.64 -7.33
CA TYR A 283 6.78 -29.80 -7.54
C TYR A 283 6.09 -30.84 -8.42
N THR A 284 6.87 -31.79 -8.95
CA THR A 284 6.31 -32.92 -9.69
C THR A 284 6.14 -34.15 -8.80
N ASN A 285 4.98 -34.80 -8.91
CA ASN A 285 4.69 -36.09 -8.28
C ASN A 285 4.37 -37.12 -9.36
N THR A 286 4.95 -38.32 -9.29
CA THR A 286 4.64 -39.39 -10.25
C THR A 286 3.47 -40.22 -9.73
N ASN A 287 2.41 -40.36 -10.53
CA ASN A 287 1.27 -41.22 -10.19
C ASN A 287 1.54 -42.69 -10.50
N GLU A 288 0.61 -43.58 -10.12
CA GLU A 288 0.73 -45.04 -10.32
C GLU A 288 0.83 -45.45 -11.79
N LEU A 289 0.32 -44.61 -12.70
CA LEU A 289 0.36 -44.81 -14.14
C LEU A 289 1.63 -44.25 -14.80
N GLY A 290 2.54 -43.66 -14.02
CA GLY A 290 3.83 -43.14 -14.49
C GLY A 290 3.82 -41.69 -14.99
N TYR A 291 2.72 -40.94 -14.86
CA TYR A 291 2.64 -39.53 -15.25
C TYR A 291 3.18 -38.61 -14.14
N ARG A 292 3.96 -37.59 -14.50
CA ARG A 292 4.51 -36.57 -13.60
C ARG A 292 3.55 -35.37 -13.48
N GLU A 293 2.79 -35.33 -12.42
CA GLU A 293 1.76 -34.31 -12.14
C GLU A 293 2.34 -33.10 -11.41
N LEU A 294 1.85 -31.89 -11.73
CA LEU A 294 2.20 -30.66 -11.03
C LEU A 294 1.34 -30.49 -9.79
N ARG A 295 1.98 -30.44 -8.61
CA ARG A 295 1.29 -30.33 -7.31
C ARG A 295 1.77 -29.10 -6.54
N ILE A 296 0.88 -28.53 -5.72
CA ILE A 296 1.18 -27.40 -4.84
C ILE A 296 1.22 -27.89 -3.40
N GLU A 297 2.30 -27.58 -2.69
CA GLU A 297 2.44 -27.90 -1.27
C GLU A 297 2.99 -26.73 -0.46
N ALA A 298 2.87 -26.82 0.87
CA ALA A 298 3.42 -25.81 1.77
C ALA A 298 4.96 -25.80 1.77
N SER A 299 5.58 -24.65 2.03
CA SER A 299 7.04 -24.44 1.94
C SER A 299 7.91 -25.27 2.90
N ASN A 300 7.31 -25.96 3.85
CA ASN A 300 7.94 -26.93 4.76
C ASN A 300 8.06 -28.33 4.12
N PHE A 301 7.31 -28.60 3.05
CA PHE A 301 7.34 -29.88 2.36
C PHE A 301 8.71 -30.15 1.70
N ARG A 302 9.22 -31.37 1.94
CA ARG A 302 10.50 -31.84 1.40
C ARG A 302 10.23 -32.72 0.18
N SER A 303 10.26 -32.10 -1.00
CA SER A 303 10.31 -32.80 -2.28
C SER A 303 11.68 -32.62 -2.95
N GLN A 304 12.13 -33.66 -3.66
CA GLN A 304 13.34 -33.60 -4.50
C GLN A 304 13.06 -32.94 -5.87
N ASN A 305 11.81 -32.99 -6.35
CA ASN A 305 11.44 -32.54 -7.69
C ASN A 305 10.78 -31.15 -7.70
N LYS A 306 11.42 -30.19 -7.02
CA LYS A 306 10.89 -28.82 -6.93
C LYS A 306 11.11 -28.06 -8.23
N ILE A 307 10.04 -27.54 -8.81
CA ILE A 307 10.10 -26.65 -9.98
C ILE A 307 10.38 -25.23 -9.52
N THR A 308 9.50 -24.65 -8.70
CA THR A 308 9.66 -23.27 -8.21
C THR A 308 8.79 -22.95 -6.99
N THR A 309 8.86 -21.71 -6.50
CA THR A 309 8.31 -21.22 -5.23
C THR A 309 7.44 -19.98 -5.42
N PHE A 310 6.43 -19.82 -4.56
CA PHE A 310 5.46 -18.70 -4.61
C PHE A 310 5.11 -18.13 -3.23
N SER A 311 4.79 -16.83 -3.21
CA SER A 311 4.36 -16.11 -1.99
C SER A 311 2.89 -16.31 -1.63
N SER A 312 2.05 -16.74 -2.59
CA SER A 312 0.62 -17.02 -2.36
C SER A 312 0.16 -18.25 -3.15
N LEU A 313 -0.90 -18.90 -2.65
CA LEU A 313 -1.54 -20.04 -3.32
C LEU A 313 -2.06 -19.67 -4.71
N ASP A 314 -2.72 -18.51 -4.83
CA ASP A 314 -3.27 -18.05 -6.11
C ASP A 314 -2.18 -17.84 -7.17
N SER A 315 -1.01 -17.34 -6.77
CA SER A 315 0.13 -17.19 -7.68
C SER A 315 0.64 -18.54 -8.17
N ALA A 316 0.61 -19.56 -7.32
CA ALA A 316 1.00 -20.92 -7.69
C ALA A 316 -0.04 -21.57 -8.62
N LYS A 317 -1.34 -21.47 -8.30
CA LYS A 317 -2.43 -21.96 -9.16
C LYS A 317 -2.40 -21.32 -10.55
N ASN A 318 -2.26 -19.99 -10.61
CA ASN A 318 -2.13 -19.26 -11.87
C ASN A 318 -0.90 -19.68 -12.68
N PHE A 319 0.20 -20.02 -12.01
CA PHE A 319 1.38 -20.55 -12.69
C PHE A 319 1.13 -21.92 -13.29
N ILE A 320 0.53 -22.86 -12.55
CA ILE A 320 0.19 -24.18 -13.09
C ILE A 320 -0.75 -24.02 -14.30
N LYS A 321 -1.81 -23.21 -14.18
CA LYS A 321 -2.71 -22.93 -15.32
C LYS A 321 -1.97 -22.42 -16.55
N LYS A 322 -1.09 -21.42 -16.36
CA LYS A 322 -0.28 -20.87 -17.44
C LYS A 322 0.60 -21.95 -18.09
N VAL A 323 1.26 -22.76 -17.29
CA VAL A 323 2.17 -23.82 -17.79
C VAL A 323 1.40 -24.91 -18.51
N THR A 324 0.22 -25.29 -17.99
CA THR A 324 -0.67 -26.25 -18.63
C THR A 324 -1.12 -25.79 -20.00
N GLU A 325 -1.47 -24.50 -20.14
CA GLU A 325 -1.80 -23.90 -21.45
C GLU A 325 -0.56 -23.80 -22.36
N GLU A 326 0.59 -23.37 -21.83
CA GLU A 326 1.82 -23.13 -22.60
C GLU A 326 2.49 -24.42 -23.13
N PHE A 327 2.35 -25.53 -22.41
CA PHE A 327 2.97 -26.82 -22.75
C PHE A 327 1.94 -27.89 -23.11
N GLU A 328 0.68 -27.51 -23.33
CA GLU A 328 -0.42 -28.41 -23.72
C GLU A 328 -0.48 -29.64 -22.78
N LEU A 329 -0.51 -29.38 -21.47
CA LEU A 329 -0.62 -30.43 -20.45
C LEU A 329 -2.09 -30.73 -20.14
N CYS A 330 -2.37 -31.94 -19.65
CA CYS A 330 -3.69 -32.32 -19.17
C CYS A 330 -4.06 -31.57 -17.87
N SER A 331 -5.22 -30.90 -17.88
CA SER A 331 -5.75 -30.14 -16.73
C SER A 331 -6.21 -31.04 -15.58
N GLU A 332 -6.73 -32.24 -15.87
CA GLU A 332 -7.18 -33.19 -14.85
C GLU A 332 -6.00 -33.79 -14.06
N LEU A 333 -4.89 -34.10 -14.74
CA LEU A 333 -3.67 -34.59 -14.09
C LEU A 333 -3.02 -33.55 -13.16
N ASN A 334 -3.24 -32.25 -13.40
CA ASN A 334 -2.61 -31.16 -12.66
C ASN A 334 -3.56 -30.47 -11.65
N GLU A 335 -4.75 -31.05 -11.40
CA GLU A 335 -5.73 -30.58 -10.39
C GLU A 335 -6.12 -29.08 -10.49
N ILE A 336 -6.29 -28.57 -11.71
CA ILE A 336 -6.59 -27.13 -11.95
C ILE A 336 -8.11 -26.86 -11.99
N SER A 337 -8.95 -27.88 -12.02
CA SER A 337 -10.40 -27.74 -12.22
C SER A 337 -11.20 -27.68 -10.91
N ASP A 338 -11.94 -26.58 -10.70
CA ASP A 338 -13.21 -26.60 -9.94
C ASP A 338 -14.40 -27.01 -10.86
N ASP A 339 -14.23 -26.97 -12.19
CA ASP A 339 -15.23 -27.37 -13.19
C ASP A 339 -14.71 -28.55 -14.03
N LYS A 340 -15.44 -29.68 -13.98
CA LYS A 340 -15.23 -30.84 -14.86
C LYS A 340 -15.52 -30.43 -16.30
N THR A 341 -14.50 -30.08 -17.09
CA THR A 341 -14.61 -30.11 -18.54
C THR A 341 -13.24 -30.35 -19.19
N ASP A 342 -13.25 -31.34 -20.09
CA ASP A 342 -12.29 -31.65 -21.14
C ASP A 342 -11.01 -32.46 -20.87
N CYS A 343 -10.99 -33.44 -19.94
CA CYS A 343 -10.09 -34.60 -20.12
C CYS A 343 -10.38 -35.82 -19.22
N SER A 344 -11.58 -36.43 -19.25
CA SER A 344 -11.88 -37.63 -18.44
C SER A 344 -10.75 -38.67 -18.50
N GLN A 345 -10.47 -39.43 -17.42
CA GLN A 345 -9.40 -40.45 -17.37
C GLN A 345 -9.36 -41.43 -18.56
N ASP A 346 -10.49 -41.64 -19.26
CA ASP A 346 -10.59 -42.41 -20.52
C ASP A 346 -10.19 -41.64 -21.81
N SER A 347 -9.69 -40.41 -21.69
CA SER A 347 -9.45 -39.45 -22.79
C SER A 347 -7.97 -39.02 -22.92
N ILE A 348 -7.08 -39.53 -22.06
CA ILE A 348 -5.64 -39.29 -22.19
C ILE A 348 -5.15 -40.12 -23.38
N LYS A 349 -5.15 -39.51 -24.56
CA LYS A 349 -4.76 -40.15 -25.84
C LYS A 349 -3.24 -40.30 -26.02
N GLU A 350 -2.46 -39.81 -25.07
CA GLU A 350 -1.00 -39.76 -25.13
C GLU A 350 -0.34 -40.69 -24.11
N THR A 351 0.89 -41.11 -24.38
CA THR A 351 1.64 -41.96 -23.47
C THR A 351 2.25 -41.15 -22.31
N ALA A 352 2.48 -41.81 -21.17
CA ALA A 352 3.17 -41.20 -20.04
C ALA A 352 4.56 -40.64 -20.41
N SER A 353 5.25 -41.24 -21.38
CA SER A 353 6.54 -40.77 -21.87
C SER A 353 6.43 -39.40 -22.55
N GLU A 354 5.51 -39.25 -23.50
CA GLU A 354 5.29 -38.00 -24.25
C GLU A 354 4.84 -36.86 -23.35
N TYR A 355 3.97 -37.16 -22.38
CA TYR A 355 3.54 -36.19 -21.37
C TYR A 355 4.71 -35.75 -20.47
N ASN A 356 5.49 -36.72 -19.97
CA ASN A 356 6.61 -36.45 -19.07
C ASN A 356 7.71 -35.62 -19.77
N GLU A 357 7.95 -35.81 -21.07
CA GLU A 357 8.87 -34.96 -21.82
C GLU A 357 8.47 -33.48 -21.79
N ARG A 358 7.17 -33.18 -21.86
CA ARG A 358 6.70 -31.79 -21.76
C ARG A 358 6.88 -31.24 -20.35
N ILE A 359 6.65 -32.06 -19.33
CA ILE A 359 6.94 -31.71 -17.92
C ILE A 359 8.44 -31.45 -17.71
N GLU A 360 9.33 -32.21 -18.34
CA GLU A 360 10.78 -31.91 -18.28
C GLU A 360 11.10 -30.56 -18.91
N ARG A 361 10.49 -30.21 -20.05
CA ARG A 361 10.68 -28.87 -20.64
C ARG A 361 10.19 -27.74 -19.72
N VAL A 362 9.14 -27.99 -18.91
CA VAL A 362 8.70 -27.05 -17.86
C VAL A 362 9.77 -26.90 -16.80
N PHE A 363 10.32 -28.02 -16.33
CA PHE A 363 11.41 -28.03 -15.35
C PHE A 363 12.62 -27.25 -15.88
N ASP A 364 13.06 -27.55 -17.10
CA ASP A 364 14.19 -26.86 -17.74
C ASP A 364 13.95 -25.37 -17.93
N LYS A 365 12.73 -24.95 -18.23
CA LYS A 365 12.43 -23.53 -18.44
C LYS A 365 12.35 -22.72 -17.15
N TYR A 366 11.74 -23.29 -16.10
CA TYR A 366 11.35 -22.52 -14.91
C TYR A 366 12.13 -22.88 -13.64
N SER A 367 12.81 -24.03 -13.62
CA SER A 367 13.69 -24.42 -12.53
C SER A 367 15.10 -23.95 -12.78
N LEU A 368 15.75 -23.50 -11.71
CA LEU A 368 17.20 -23.30 -11.70
C LEU A 368 17.94 -24.58 -11.28
N GLY A 369 17.23 -25.67 -10.97
CA GLY A 369 17.84 -26.93 -10.52
C GLY A 369 18.95 -27.41 -11.47
N GLN A 370 20.12 -27.73 -10.92
CA GLN A 370 21.28 -28.27 -11.65
C GLN A 370 21.89 -27.36 -12.73
N LYS A 371 21.40 -26.13 -12.90
CA LYS A 371 21.93 -25.19 -13.89
C LYS A 371 23.21 -24.50 -13.43
N ASN A 372 24.13 -24.33 -14.37
CA ASN A 372 25.30 -23.47 -14.26
C ASN A 372 25.12 -22.30 -15.22
N ILE A 373 24.68 -21.15 -14.69
CA ILE A 373 24.33 -20.00 -15.53
C ILE A 373 24.85 -18.69 -14.95
N ILE A 374 25.06 -17.73 -15.84
CA ILE A 374 25.27 -16.33 -15.51
C ILE A 374 24.05 -15.55 -16.00
N ILE A 375 23.42 -14.83 -15.08
CA ILE A 375 22.37 -13.88 -15.43
C ILE A 375 23.00 -12.50 -15.55
N VAL A 376 22.85 -11.88 -16.72
CA VAL A 376 23.38 -10.55 -17.03
C VAL A 376 22.24 -9.54 -17.09
N ASP A 377 22.44 -8.41 -16.42
CA ASP A 377 21.50 -7.29 -16.41
C ASP A 377 22.26 -5.94 -16.33
N LYS A 378 21.53 -4.82 -16.30
CA LYS A 378 22.10 -3.47 -16.25
C LYS A 378 22.97 -3.26 -15.01
N GLY A 379 24.18 -2.72 -15.22
CA GLY A 379 25.07 -2.27 -14.17
C GLY A 379 24.74 -0.85 -13.69
N ARG A 380 25.60 -0.32 -12.82
CA ARG A 380 25.38 0.93 -12.06
C ARG A 380 25.55 2.17 -12.91
N ASP A 381 26.45 2.08 -13.89
CA ASP A 381 26.82 3.17 -14.78
C ASP A 381 26.66 2.75 -16.25
N VAL A 382 26.67 3.74 -17.15
CA VAL A 382 26.54 3.50 -18.59
C VAL A 382 27.71 2.64 -19.08
N GLY A 383 27.39 1.54 -19.78
CA GLY A 383 28.40 0.59 -20.26
C GLY A 383 28.92 -0.39 -19.21
N GLU A 384 28.34 -0.39 -18.00
CA GLU A 384 28.55 -1.43 -16.99
C GLU A 384 27.37 -2.43 -17.00
N TYR A 385 27.67 -3.70 -16.74
CA TYR A 385 26.72 -4.78 -16.61
C TYR A 385 26.89 -5.49 -15.29
N SER A 386 25.79 -5.96 -14.71
CA SER A 386 25.81 -6.84 -13.54
C SER A 386 25.82 -8.30 -13.98
N ALA A 387 26.61 -9.13 -13.32
CA ALA A 387 26.64 -10.59 -13.47
C ALA A 387 26.20 -11.26 -12.17
N ILE A 388 25.24 -12.17 -12.26
CA ILE A 388 24.74 -12.99 -11.14
C ILE A 388 25.10 -14.44 -11.44
N LEU A 389 25.93 -15.04 -10.60
CA LEU A 389 26.46 -16.38 -10.80
C LEU A 389 25.60 -17.43 -10.08
N ILE A 390 25.20 -18.45 -10.82
CA ILE A 390 24.48 -19.62 -10.32
C ILE A 390 25.27 -20.86 -10.70
N LYS A 391 25.63 -21.67 -9.70
CA LYS A 391 26.31 -22.96 -9.89
C LYS A 391 25.51 -24.08 -9.25
N ASN A 392 25.30 -25.17 -9.98
CA ASN A 392 24.49 -26.32 -9.57
C ASN A 392 23.12 -25.90 -9.00
N GLY A 393 22.50 -24.88 -9.62
CA GLY A 393 21.23 -24.30 -9.19
C GLY A 393 21.25 -23.51 -7.88
N SER A 394 22.43 -23.18 -7.38
CA SER A 394 22.65 -22.40 -6.16
C SER A 394 23.30 -21.06 -6.49
N PHE A 395 22.72 -19.98 -5.97
CA PHE A 395 23.25 -18.63 -6.10
C PHE A 395 24.59 -18.50 -5.35
N GLN A 396 25.64 -18.05 -6.05
CA GLN A 396 26.99 -17.93 -5.51
C GLN A 396 27.38 -16.48 -5.17
N GLY A 397 26.82 -15.51 -5.88
CA GLY A 397 27.19 -14.11 -5.72
C GLY A 397 26.86 -13.28 -6.94
N LEU A 398 27.22 -11.99 -6.84
CA LEU A 398 27.05 -11.04 -7.92
C LEU A 398 28.27 -10.14 -8.07
N GLY A 399 28.46 -9.57 -9.25
CA GLY A 399 29.56 -8.67 -9.59
C GLY A 399 29.18 -7.74 -10.73
N TYR A 400 30.11 -6.85 -11.08
CA TYR A 400 29.94 -5.91 -12.18
C TYR A 400 31.13 -5.95 -13.13
N TYR A 401 30.88 -5.70 -14.41
CA TYR A 401 31.90 -5.73 -15.46
C TYR A 401 31.56 -4.77 -16.60
N ASN A 402 32.57 -4.40 -17.39
CA ASN A 402 32.40 -3.51 -18.55
C ASN A 402 32.74 -4.19 -19.87
N LEU A 403 33.61 -5.21 -19.86
CA LEU A 403 34.13 -5.86 -21.07
C LEU A 403 33.62 -7.30 -21.18
N ASN A 404 33.12 -7.67 -22.37
CA ASN A 404 32.52 -8.99 -22.61
C ASN A 404 33.50 -10.17 -22.42
N HIS A 405 34.82 -9.98 -22.52
CA HIS A 405 35.76 -11.09 -22.28
C HIS A 405 35.80 -11.51 -20.79
N GLN A 406 35.38 -10.65 -19.87
CA GLN A 406 35.39 -10.92 -18.42
C GLN A 406 34.34 -11.97 -18.02
N ILE A 407 33.26 -12.11 -18.79
CA ILE A 407 32.19 -13.10 -18.55
C ILE A 407 32.40 -14.43 -19.26
N ASN A 408 33.28 -14.48 -20.27
CA ASN A 408 33.56 -15.71 -21.03
C ASN A 408 34.66 -16.56 -20.39
N ASN A 409 35.43 -16.02 -19.43
CA ASN A 409 36.46 -16.75 -18.70
C ASN A 409 36.02 -16.95 -17.25
N ILE A 410 35.79 -18.21 -16.86
CA ILE A 410 35.25 -18.55 -15.54
C ILE A 410 36.14 -18.07 -14.38
N HIS A 411 37.46 -18.08 -14.55
CA HIS A 411 38.40 -17.65 -13.50
C HIS A 411 38.37 -16.13 -13.30
N ILE A 412 38.26 -15.37 -14.39
CA ILE A 412 38.12 -13.91 -14.33
C ILE A 412 36.76 -13.57 -13.70
N LEU A 413 35.70 -14.26 -14.11
CA LEU A 413 34.37 -14.08 -13.54
C LEU A 413 34.36 -14.33 -12.03
N GLU A 414 34.91 -15.44 -11.56
CA GLU A 414 34.98 -15.75 -10.13
C GLU A 414 35.73 -14.68 -9.33
N SER A 415 36.74 -14.05 -9.92
CA SER A 415 37.49 -12.97 -9.26
C SER A 415 36.70 -11.66 -9.11
N ILE A 416 35.74 -11.39 -10.00
CA ILE A 416 34.93 -10.16 -9.96
C ILE A 416 33.60 -10.34 -9.19
N ILE A 417 33.17 -11.59 -8.98
CA ILE A 417 31.97 -11.89 -8.22
C ILE A 417 32.26 -11.70 -6.73
N THR A 418 31.45 -10.89 -6.07
CA THR A 418 31.41 -10.82 -4.61
C THR A 418 30.60 -12.01 -4.08
N PRO A 419 31.21 -12.93 -3.30
CA PRO A 419 30.51 -14.10 -2.80
C PRO A 419 29.36 -13.71 -1.86
N MET A 420 28.20 -14.36 -2.02
CA MET A 420 27.03 -14.17 -1.16
C MET A 420 26.52 -15.49 -0.63
N THR A 421 25.79 -15.45 0.48
CA THR A 421 25.33 -16.67 1.15
C THR A 421 24.19 -17.32 0.35
N PRO A 422 24.32 -18.57 -0.09
CA PRO A 422 23.22 -19.27 -0.73
C PRO A 422 22.02 -19.37 0.23
N SER A 423 20.84 -18.99 -0.25
CA SER A 423 19.62 -19.08 0.55
C SER A 423 18.40 -19.42 -0.31
N ALA A 424 17.41 -20.08 0.31
CA ALA A 424 16.15 -20.36 -0.35
C ALA A 424 15.42 -19.07 -0.78
N ASN A 425 15.59 -17.98 -0.01
CA ASN A 425 15.07 -16.67 -0.38
C ASN A 425 15.76 -16.10 -1.62
N ALA A 426 17.08 -16.21 -1.73
CA ALA A 426 17.81 -15.77 -2.94
C ALA A 426 17.35 -16.55 -4.18
N LYS A 427 17.21 -17.89 -4.06
CA LYS A 427 16.65 -18.72 -5.14
C LYS A 427 15.24 -18.28 -5.54
N HIS A 428 14.36 -18.08 -4.55
CA HIS A 428 13.00 -17.59 -4.79
C HIS A 428 12.98 -16.22 -5.50
N ILE A 429 13.84 -15.29 -5.08
CA ILE A 429 13.97 -13.96 -5.70
C ILE A 429 14.31 -14.09 -7.18
N ILE A 430 15.32 -14.90 -7.52
CA ILE A 430 15.79 -15.07 -8.90
C ILE A 430 14.69 -15.71 -9.76
N GLU A 431 14.13 -16.85 -9.32
CA GLU A 431 13.09 -17.55 -10.09
C GLU A 431 11.85 -16.68 -10.29
N SER A 432 11.41 -15.98 -9.24
CA SER A 432 10.24 -15.08 -9.30
C SER A 432 10.49 -13.89 -10.24
N TYR A 433 11.72 -13.37 -10.27
CA TYR A 433 12.09 -12.27 -11.16
C TYR A 433 12.12 -12.73 -12.62
N LEU A 434 12.80 -13.83 -12.92
CA LEU A 434 12.90 -14.38 -14.28
C LEU A 434 11.55 -14.77 -14.88
N ARG A 435 10.57 -15.20 -14.05
CA ARG A 435 9.21 -15.47 -14.52
C ARG A 435 8.45 -14.23 -14.98
N LYS A 436 8.75 -13.07 -14.39
CA LYS A 436 7.95 -11.83 -14.56
C LYS A 436 8.64 -10.79 -15.44
N ARG A 437 9.97 -10.82 -15.51
CA ARG A 437 10.78 -9.79 -16.16
C ARG A 437 11.86 -10.44 -17.02
N ARG A 438 12.22 -9.74 -18.09
CA ARG A 438 13.35 -10.12 -18.94
C ARG A 438 14.62 -9.49 -18.41
N VAL A 439 15.68 -10.28 -18.42
CA VAL A 439 17.07 -9.85 -18.19
C VAL A 439 17.74 -9.61 -19.54
N ILE A 440 18.91 -8.95 -19.57
CA ILE A 440 19.61 -8.65 -20.82
C ILE A 440 20.07 -9.93 -21.50
N LYS A 441 20.70 -10.83 -20.75
CA LYS A 441 21.22 -12.10 -21.29
C LYS A 441 21.30 -13.15 -20.18
N ILE A 442 21.12 -14.41 -20.55
CA ILE A 442 21.47 -15.56 -19.73
C ILE A 442 22.52 -16.34 -20.50
N LEU A 443 23.62 -16.69 -19.84
CA LEU A 443 24.70 -17.50 -20.40
C LEU A 443 24.72 -18.84 -19.68
N GLU A 444 24.76 -19.92 -20.44
CA GLU A 444 25.06 -21.24 -19.89
C GLU A 444 26.57 -21.40 -19.78
N LEU A 445 27.01 -21.97 -18.66
CA LEU A 445 28.41 -22.28 -18.41
C LEU A 445 28.61 -23.76 -18.72
N ASP A 446 29.43 -24.03 -19.73
CA ASP A 446 30.03 -25.35 -19.92
C ASP A 446 31.06 -25.54 -18.80
N ILE A 447 30.73 -26.35 -17.80
CA ILE A 447 31.64 -26.71 -16.69
C ILE A 447 32.24 -28.09 -16.97
#